data_AF-A0A258DUN5-F1
#
_entry.id   AF-A0A258DUN5-F1
#
_cell.length_a   1.000
_cell.length_b   1.000
_cell.length_c   1.000
_cell.angle_alpha   90.00
_cell.angle_beta   90.00
_cell.angle_gamma   90.00
#
_symmetry.space_group_name_H-M   'P 1'
#
loop_
_entity.id
_entity.type
_entity.pdbx_description
1 polymer ?
#
loop_
_entity_poly.entity_id
_entity_poly.type
_entity_poly.pdbx_seq_one_letter_code
_entity_poly.pdbx_strand_id
1 'polypeptide(L)'
;MAPADMLLFSTAAPCNTPSWASLLAEGFPIHRIVTRYGGYARYLMVRDGAQYDVEDTRIVDPLDTPTQMTLFTQGWRGVTRTRLPSGSPGIVFARPMTNGL
;
A
#
# COMPACT_ATOMS: atom_id res chain seq x y z
N MET A 1 -23.73 1.14 -2.93
CA MET A 1 -22.44 1.51 -3.54
C MET A 1 -22.10 2.91 -3.04
N ALA A 2 -20.84 3.22 -2.72
CA ALA A 2 -20.47 4.57 -2.32
C ALA A 2 -20.57 5.53 -3.53
N PRO A 3 -20.85 6.83 -3.33
CA PRO A 3 -20.79 7.84 -4.39
C PRO A 3 -19.43 7.86 -5.10
N ALA A 4 -19.41 8.19 -6.40
CA ALA A 4 -18.20 8.15 -7.22
C ALA A 4 -17.12 9.16 -6.77
N ASP A 5 -17.53 10.23 -6.09
CA ASP A 5 -16.69 11.30 -5.54
C ASP A 5 -16.35 11.09 -4.05
N MET A 6 -16.84 10.01 -3.43
CA MET A 6 -16.55 9.73 -2.04
C MET A 6 -15.12 9.19 -1.88
N LEU A 7 -14.34 9.86 -1.02
CA LEU A 7 -13.05 9.34 -0.59
C LEU A 7 -13.24 8.11 0.29
N LEU A 8 -12.79 6.96 -0.20
CA LEU A 8 -12.80 5.70 0.55
C LEU A 8 -11.42 5.39 1.09
N PHE A 9 -11.35 5.06 2.39
CA PHE A 9 -10.13 4.59 3.02
C PHE A 9 -10.41 3.41 3.96
N SER A 10 -9.37 2.61 4.19
CA SER A 10 -9.41 1.50 5.13
C SER A 10 -8.05 1.36 5.82
N THR A 11 -8.00 0.51 6.84
CA THR A 11 -6.75 0.19 7.53
C THR A 11 -6.58 -1.31 7.74
N ALA A 12 -5.36 -1.80 7.62
CA ALA A 12 -5.00 -3.19 7.88
C ALA A 12 -3.68 -3.26 8.67
N ALA A 13 -3.48 -4.28 9.51
CA ALA A 13 -2.16 -4.46 10.15
C ALA A 13 -1.17 -5.03 9.14
N PRO A 14 0.11 -4.61 9.14
CA PRO A 14 1.14 -5.20 8.28
C PRO A 14 1.24 -6.73 8.38
N CYS A 15 1.07 -7.28 9.58
CA CYS A 15 1.05 -8.72 9.84
C CYS A 15 -0.24 -9.44 9.40
N ASN A 16 -1.33 -8.72 9.10
CA ASN A 16 -2.59 -9.31 8.67
C ASN A 16 -2.67 -9.38 7.14
N THR A 17 -1.89 -10.30 6.56
CA THR A 17 -1.78 -10.52 5.11
C THR A 17 -3.12 -10.63 4.38
N PRO A 18 -4.09 -11.45 4.83
CA PRO A 18 -5.38 -11.56 4.13
C PRO A 18 -6.11 -10.22 4.01
N SER A 19 -6.03 -9.37 5.03
CA SER A 19 -6.75 -8.09 5.07
C SER A 19 -6.17 -7.04 4.13
N TRP A 20 -4.85 -6.83 4.13
CA TRP A 20 -4.28 -5.84 3.21
C TRP A 20 -4.22 -6.37 1.77
N ALA A 21 -4.10 -7.68 1.57
CA ALA A 21 -4.09 -8.27 0.23
C ALA A 21 -5.44 -8.10 -0.49
N SER A 22 -6.57 -8.29 0.22
CA SER A 22 -7.88 -8.04 -0.36
C SER A 22 -8.11 -6.56 -0.67
N LEU A 23 -7.65 -5.65 0.20
CA LEU A 23 -7.75 -4.21 -0.04
C LEU A 23 -6.91 -3.75 -1.25
N LEU A 24 -5.70 -4.29 -1.44
CA LEU A 24 -4.91 -4.04 -2.65
C LEU A 24 -5.64 -4.50 -3.91
N ALA A 25 -6.25 -5.70 -3.89
CA ALA A 25 -7.03 -6.21 -5.02
C ALA A 25 -8.27 -5.35 -5.34
N GLU A 26 -8.82 -4.66 -4.35
CA GLU A 26 -9.94 -3.72 -4.47
C GLU A 26 -9.53 -2.28 -4.82
N GLY A 27 -8.26 -2.07 -5.19
CA GLY A 27 -7.73 -0.78 -5.64
C GLY A 27 -7.48 0.21 -4.50
N PHE A 28 -7.16 -0.27 -3.30
CA PHE A 28 -6.69 0.58 -2.20
C PHE A 28 -5.16 0.46 -2.05
N PRO A 29 -4.35 1.27 -2.74
CA PRO A 29 -2.92 1.35 -2.47
C PRO A 29 -2.63 1.70 -1.00
N ILE A 30 -1.46 1.30 -0.50
CA ILE A 30 -0.95 1.65 0.82
C ILE A 30 -0.23 3.00 0.73
N HIS A 31 -0.69 3.98 1.51
CA HIS A 31 -0.13 5.34 1.52
C HIS A 31 0.88 5.58 2.64
N ARG A 32 0.68 4.93 3.79
CA ARG A 32 1.50 5.15 4.98
C ARG A 32 1.29 4.03 6.00
N ILE A 33 2.24 3.87 6.92
CA ILE A 33 2.02 3.19 8.19
C ILE A 33 1.69 4.23 9.26
N VAL A 34 0.59 4.02 9.97
CA VAL A 34 0.14 4.85 11.09
C VAL A 34 -0.05 4.00 12.35
N THR A 35 0.08 4.63 13.50
CA THR A 35 -0.17 3.98 14.79
C THR A 35 -1.64 4.15 15.19
N ARG A 36 -2.36 3.05 15.43
CA ARG A 36 -3.78 3.05 15.85
C ARG A 36 -4.06 1.89 16.83
N TYR A 37 -5.24 1.91 17.45
CA TYR A 37 -5.75 0.81 18.30
C TYR A 37 -4.79 0.40 19.44
N GLY A 38 -4.27 1.36 20.20
CA GLY A 38 -3.38 1.07 21.33
C GLY A 38 -1.90 0.94 20.97
N GLY A 39 -1.45 1.60 19.91
CA GLY A 39 -0.02 1.65 19.59
C GLY A 39 0.42 0.72 18.45
N TYR A 40 -0.50 -0.01 17.83
CA TYR A 40 -0.16 -0.97 16.77
C TYR A 40 -0.09 -0.32 15.40
N ALA A 41 0.88 -0.76 14.60
CA ALA A 41 1.06 -0.33 13.22
C ALA A 41 -0.11 -0.78 12.34
N ARG A 42 -0.59 0.15 11.51
CA ARG A 42 -1.63 -0.07 10.51
C ARG A 42 -1.25 0.61 9.21
N TYR A 43 -1.42 -0.08 8.10
CA TYR A 43 -1.49 0.57 6.80
C TYR A 43 -2.71 1.47 6.75
N LEU A 44 -2.51 2.70 6.28
CA LEU A 44 -3.57 3.57 5.78
C LEU A 44 -3.66 3.36 4.26
N MET A 45 -4.80 2.85 3.80
CA MET A 45 -5.02 2.47 2.41
C MET A 45 -6.18 3.28 1.85
N VAL A 46 -6.01 3.91 0.68
CA VAL A 46 -6.96 4.86 0.11
C VAL A 46 -7.26 4.46 -1.31
N ARG A 47 -8.53 4.42 -1.70
CA ARG A 47 -8.90 4.27 -3.11
C ARG A 47 -8.75 5.62 -3.79
N ASP A 48 -7.59 5.85 -4.38
CA ASP A 48 -7.18 7.18 -4.89
C ASP A 48 -7.34 7.35 -6.41
N GLY A 49 -7.61 6.27 -7.15
CA GLY A 49 -7.76 6.30 -8.60
C GLY A 49 -6.47 6.62 -9.35
N ALA A 50 -5.31 6.60 -8.68
CA ALA A 50 -4.03 6.90 -9.29
C ALA A 50 -3.54 5.75 -10.18
N GLN A 51 -2.85 6.10 -11.26
CA GLN A 51 -2.05 5.15 -12.03
C GLN A 51 -0.64 5.11 -11.45
N TYR A 52 0.00 3.95 -11.52
CA TYR A 52 1.28 3.69 -10.90
C TYR A 52 2.28 3.19 -11.93
N ASP A 53 3.50 3.69 -11.86
CA ASP A 53 4.61 3.29 -12.72
C ASP A 53 5.05 1.86 -12.37
N VAL A 54 4.70 0.92 -13.26
CA VAL A 54 5.01 -0.50 -13.10
C VAL A 54 6.40 -0.85 -13.62
N GLU A 55 7.10 0.08 -14.28
CA GLU A 55 8.45 -0.13 -14.78
C GLU A 55 9.51 0.15 -13.70
N ASP A 56 9.26 1.12 -12.81
CA ASP A 56 10.08 1.39 -11.62
C ASP A 56 9.40 0.86 -10.35
N THR A 57 9.74 -0.38 -9.98
CA THR A 57 9.13 -1.07 -8.83
C THR A 57 10.15 -1.54 -7.79
N ARG A 58 9.69 -1.62 -6.54
CA ARG A 58 10.44 -2.19 -5.41
C ARG A 58 9.61 -3.24 -4.69
N ILE A 59 10.17 -4.42 -4.48
CA ILE A 59 9.51 -5.45 -3.66
C ILE A 59 10.01 -5.33 -2.22
N VAL A 60 9.09 -5.21 -1.27
CA VAL A 60 9.39 -5.01 0.15
C VAL A 60 8.63 -6.01 1.01
N ASP A 61 9.27 -6.50 2.07
CA ASP A 61 8.63 -7.33 3.09
C ASP A 61 7.60 -6.47 3.85
N PRO A 62 6.33 -6.92 4.01
CA PRO A 62 5.34 -6.20 4.80
C PRO A 62 5.75 -5.95 6.27
N LEU A 63 6.68 -6.73 6.83
CA LEU A 63 7.19 -6.54 8.19
C LEU A 63 8.43 -5.64 8.25
N ASP A 64 9.06 -5.32 7.12
CA ASP A 64 10.12 -4.31 7.05
C ASP A 64 9.52 -2.90 7.00
N THR A 65 8.93 -2.48 8.12
CA THR A 65 8.31 -1.17 8.23
C THR A 65 9.28 0.00 8.04
N PRO A 66 10.56 -0.05 8.46
CA PRO A 66 11.52 1.02 8.17
C PRO A 66 11.73 1.29 6.67
N THR A 67 11.90 0.25 5.85
CA THR A 67 12.06 0.41 4.39
C THR A 67 10.80 1.00 3.77
N GLN A 68 9.62 0.49 4.16
CA GLN A 68 8.35 1.01 3.69
C GLN A 68 8.16 2.49 4.05
N MET A 69 8.47 2.89 5.29
CA MET A 69 8.41 4.28 5.73
C MET A 69 9.30 5.19 4.89
N THR A 70 10.52 4.75 4.58
CA THR A 70 11.43 5.47 3.68
C THR A 70 10.80 5.66 2.30
N LEU A 71 10.25 4.60 1.71
CA LEU A 71 9.57 4.69 0.40
C LEU A 71 8.36 5.62 0.43
N PHE A 72 7.53 5.59 1.47
CA PHE A 72 6.39 6.51 1.61
C PHE A 72 6.83 7.98 1.62
N THR A 73 7.94 8.31 2.30
CA THR A 73 8.48 9.68 2.32
C THR A 73 8.99 10.13 0.95
N GLN A 74 9.40 9.19 0.11
CA GLN A 74 9.84 9.44 -1.27
C GLN A 74 8.67 9.43 -2.28
N GLY A 75 7.42 9.35 -1.80
CA GLY A 75 6.23 9.40 -2.64
C GLY A 75 5.76 8.05 -3.19
N TRP A 76 6.44 6.95 -2.88
CA TRP A 76 6.04 5.61 -3.33
C TRP A 76 4.80 5.12 -2.57
N ARG A 77 4.05 4.19 -3.18
CA ARG A 77 2.88 3.54 -2.60
C ARG A 77 2.99 2.03 -2.77
N GLY A 78 2.45 1.27 -1.82
CA GLY A 78 2.31 -0.18 -1.97
C GLY A 78 1.07 -0.49 -2.81
N VAL A 79 1.23 -1.06 -4.00
CA VAL A 79 0.18 -1.09 -5.03
C VAL A 79 -0.33 -2.47 -5.37
N THR A 80 0.48 -3.52 -5.16
CA THR A 80 0.03 -4.89 -5.37
C THR A 80 0.77 -5.86 -4.46
N ARG A 81 0.15 -7.03 -4.24
CA ARG A 81 0.76 -8.14 -3.53
C ARG A 81 1.68 -8.91 -4.47
N THR A 82 2.80 -9.38 -3.93
CA THR A 82 3.69 -10.34 -4.59
C THR A 82 4.17 -11.41 -3.60
N ARG A 83 5.15 -12.22 -4.00
CA ARG A 83 5.91 -13.11 -3.12
C ARG A 83 7.37 -12.70 -3.10
N LEU A 84 7.98 -12.78 -1.92
CA LEU A 84 9.43 -12.69 -1.76
C LEU A 84 10.09 -13.99 -2.26
N PRO A 85 11.42 -14.00 -2.51
CA PRO A 85 12.14 -15.21 -2.88
C PRO A 85 11.98 -16.37 -1.89
N SER A 86 11.76 -16.06 -0.60
CA SER A 86 11.45 -17.03 0.45
C SER A 86 10.07 -17.68 0.33
N GLY A 87 9.22 -17.20 -0.58
CA GLY A 87 7.82 -17.59 -0.71
C GLY A 87 6.86 -16.85 0.23
N SER A 88 7.37 -16.05 1.17
CA SER A 88 6.54 -15.22 2.06
C SER A 88 5.85 -14.08 1.27
N PRO A 89 4.77 -13.48 1.82
CA PRO A 89 4.11 -12.35 1.19
C PRO A 89 5.05 -11.15 1.03
N GLY A 90 4.98 -10.47 -0.12
CA GLY A 90 5.66 -9.21 -0.38
C GLY A 90 4.69 -8.15 -0.88
N ILE A 91 5.11 -6.89 -0.83
CA ILE A 91 4.38 -5.74 -1.39
C ILE A 91 5.24 -5.13 -2.50
N VAL A 92 4.62 -4.92 -3.66
CA VAL A 92 5.22 -4.12 -4.73
C VAL A 92 4.93 -2.66 -4.44
N PHE A 93 5.99 -1.86 -4.37
CA PHE A 93 5.93 -0.42 -4.31
C PHE A 93 6.19 0.17 -5.70
N ALA A 94 5.42 1.20 -6.06
CA ALA A 94 5.54 1.97 -7.28
C ALA A 94 5.32 3.47 -7.01
N ARG A 95 5.78 4.32 -7.92
CA ARG A 95 5.47 5.77 -7.87
C ARG A 95 4.16 6.06 -8.60
N PRO A 96 3.34 7.01 -8.13
CA PRO A 96 2.23 7.51 -8.92
C PRO A 96 2.76 8.10 -10.23
N MET A 97 2.11 7.79 -11.34
CA MET A 97 2.34 8.50 -12.59
C MET A 97 1.79 9.92 -12.42
N THR A 98 2.63 10.93 -12.64
CA THR A 98 2.12 12.28 -12.86
C THR A 98 1.38 12.27 -14.19
N ASN A 99 0.05 12.33 -14.14
CA ASN A 99 -0.70 12.76 -15.31
C ASN A 99 -0.23 14.19 -15.61
N GLY A 100 0.49 14.37 -16.72
CA GLY A 100 0.74 15.70 -17.25
C GLY A 100 -0.60 16.40 -17.40
N LEU A 101 -0.76 17.52 -16.68
CA LEU A 101 -1.79 18.50 -16.99
C LEU A 101 -1.49 19.11 -18.36
#